data_AF-A0A7X4CS37-F1
#
_entry.id   AF-A0A7X4CS37-F1
#
_cell.length_a   1.000
_cell.length_b   1.000
_cell.length_c   1.000
_cell.angle_alpha   90.00
_cell.angle_beta   90.00
_cell.angle_gamma   90.00
#
_symmetry.space_group_name_H-M   'P 1'
#
loop_
_entity.id
_entity.type
_entity.pdbx_description
1 polymer ?
#
loop_
_entity_poly.entity_id
_entity_poly.type
_entity_poly.pdbx_seq_one_letter_code
_entity_poly.pdbx_strand_id
1 'polypeptide(L)'
;MKFRSTLARAFPEKRLFLRTDGETRLIRLTPFVQIAGISGAALLLCWTIVSSAMVVMHGFGSGTLYEQALRDQAVYESRLNGLAIERNDRAREAADAHERLAAALDEISTIQSRLLRSEDRRRELETGVDVIASTLRKSMEERDD
;
A
#
# COMPACT_ATOMS: atom_id res chain seq x y z
N MET A 1 -0.42 41.87 59.52
CA MET A 1 -1.48 42.78 59.03
C MET A 1 -1.15 43.46 57.67
N LYS A 2 -0.31 42.85 56.80
CA LYS A 2 0.09 43.44 55.49
C LYS A 2 -0.55 42.78 54.26
N PHE A 3 -1.05 41.54 54.39
CA PHE A 3 -1.70 40.82 53.29
C PHE A 3 -3.01 41.45 52.82
N ARG A 4 -3.74 42.13 53.72
CA ARG A 4 -5.02 42.78 53.37
C ARG A 4 -4.83 44.06 52.53
N SER A 5 -3.73 44.80 52.72
CA SER A 5 -3.52 46.07 52.01
C SER A 5 -2.96 45.88 50.60
N THR A 6 -2.19 44.82 50.35
CA THR A 6 -1.72 44.47 49.00
C THR A 6 -2.85 43.90 48.14
N LEU A 7 -3.77 43.14 48.74
CA LEU A 7 -4.94 42.57 48.05
C LEU A 7 -5.93 43.65 47.58
N ALA A 8 -6.12 44.71 48.38
CA ALA A 8 -6.97 45.85 48.03
C ALA A 8 -6.42 46.70 46.87
N ARG A 9 -5.11 46.61 46.58
CA ARG A 9 -4.45 47.35 45.49
C ARG A 9 -4.47 46.58 44.16
N ALA A 10 -4.52 45.25 44.21
CA ALA A 10 -4.67 44.39 43.03
C ALA A 10 -6.14 44.16 42.63
N PHE A 11 -7.05 44.08 43.61
CA PHE A 11 -8.50 43.97 43.39
C PHE A 11 -9.25 45.06 44.18
N PRO A 12 -9.43 46.26 43.60
CA PRO A 12 -10.20 47.32 44.25
C PRO A 12 -11.66 46.89 44.42
N GLU A 13 -12.27 47.30 45.55
CA GLU A 13 -13.68 47.05 45.83
C GLU A 13 -14.57 47.55 44.68
N LYS A 14 -15.12 46.62 43.89
CA LYS A 14 -16.07 46.98 42.84
C LYS A 14 -17.45 47.11 43.47
N ARG A 15 -17.96 48.34 43.50
CA ARG A 15 -19.35 48.64 43.86
C ARG A 15 -20.17 48.50 42.59
N LEU A 16 -20.92 47.40 42.49
CA LEU A 16 -21.82 47.17 41.37
C LEU A 16 -23.20 47.69 41.79
N PHE A 17 -23.66 48.75 41.13
CA PHE A 17 -24.99 49.30 41.33
C PHE A 17 -25.94 48.52 40.41
N LEU A 18 -26.61 47.53 40.96
CA LEU A 18 -27.73 46.90 40.28
C LEU A 18 -28.99 47.71 40.62
N ARG A 19 -29.57 48.32 39.58
CA ARG A 19 -30.88 48.96 39.66
C ARG A 19 -31.90 47.94 39.17
N THR A 20 -32.72 47.42 40.08
CA THR A 20 -33.86 46.56 39.76
C THR A 20 -35.11 47.27 40.25
N ASP A 21 -35.94 47.70 39.29
CA ASP A 21 -37.34 48.21 39.35
C ASP A 21 -37.85 48.97 40.59
N GLY A 22 -36.99 49.64 41.35
CA GLY A 22 -37.42 50.57 42.40
C GLY A 22 -36.40 50.79 43.51
N GLU A 23 -35.46 49.85 43.72
CA GLU A 23 -34.40 49.98 44.72
C GLU A 23 -33.01 49.91 44.10
N THR A 24 -32.14 50.83 44.49
CA THR A 24 -30.70 50.75 44.18
C THR A 24 -30.03 49.96 45.29
N ARG A 25 -29.88 48.64 45.10
CA ARG A 25 -29.21 47.80 46.09
C ARG A 25 -27.71 47.80 45.85
N LEU A 26 -26.97 48.41 46.77
CA LEU A 26 -25.51 48.51 46.70
C LEU A 26 -24.88 47.17 47.12
N ILE A 27 -24.55 46.31 46.16
CA ILE A 27 -23.81 45.09 46.45
C ILE A 27 -22.32 45.41 46.40
N ARG A 28 -21.67 45.34 47.56
CA ARG A 28 -20.21 45.46 47.68
C ARG A 28 -19.60 44.09 47.44
N LEU A 29 -18.90 43.92 46.32
CA LEU A 29 -18.08 42.74 46.12
C LEU A 29 -16.78 42.92 46.90
N THR A 30 -16.70 42.26 48.05
CA THR A 30 -15.48 42.16 48.84
C THR A 30 -14.36 41.55 47.98
N PRO A 31 -13.11 42.04 48.03
CA PRO A 31 -12.00 41.52 47.22
C PRO A 31 -11.80 40.00 47.35
N PHE A 32 -12.13 39.45 48.52
CA PHE A 32 -12.12 38.01 48.77
C PHE A 32 -13.09 37.23 47.85
N VAL A 33 -14.31 37.75 47.65
CA VAL A 33 -15.33 37.12 46.79
C VAL A 33 -14.91 37.17 45.31
N GLN A 34 -14.25 38.25 44.90
CA GLN A 34 -13.74 38.38 43.52
C GLN A 34 -12.63 37.37 43.22
N ILE A 35 -11.67 37.21 44.15
CA ILE A 35 -10.57 36.24 44.01
C ILE A 35 -11.11 34.82 44.03
N ALA A 36 -12.02 34.50 44.95
CA ALA A 36 -12.65 33.19 45.01
C ALA A 36 -13.41 32.87 43.73
N GLY A 37 -14.14 33.83 43.15
CA GLY A 37 -14.86 33.66 41.89
C GLY A 37 -13.93 33.43 40.70
N ILE A 38 -12.87 34.23 40.56
CA ILE A 38 -11.89 34.09 39.46
C ILE A 38 -11.11 32.78 39.60
N SER A 39 -10.65 32.45 40.81
CA SER A 39 -9.93 31.20 41.07
C SER A 39 -10.81 29.99 40.81
N GLY A 40 -12.08 30.03 41.21
CA GLY A 40 -13.04 28.97 40.94
C GLY A 40 -13.29 28.78 39.44
N ALA A 41 -13.50 29.87 38.71
CA ALA A 41 -13.69 29.83 37.25
C ALA A 41 -12.44 29.30 36.52
N ALA A 42 -11.24 29.75 36.92
CA ALA A 42 -9.99 29.29 36.33
C ALA A 42 -9.75 27.80 36.59
N LEU A 43 -10.06 27.31 37.81
CA LEU A 43 -9.91 25.90 38.15
C LEU A 43 -10.90 25.02 37.38
N LEU A 44 -12.14 25.47 37.22
CA LEU A 44 -13.13 24.76 36.39
C LEU A 44 -12.71 24.71 34.92
N LEU A 45 -12.22 25.82 34.35
CA LEU A 45 -11.71 25.84 32.97
C LEU A 45 -10.49 24.93 32.79
N CYS A 46 -9.55 24.95 33.73
CA CYS A 46 -8.40 24.05 33.69
C CYS A 46 -8.87 22.58 33.74
N TRP A 47 -9.81 22.27 34.63
CA TRP A 47 -10.41 20.95 34.74
C TRP A 47 -11.12 20.52 33.45
N THR A 48 -11.92 21.39 32.82
CA THR A 48 -12.62 21.04 31.57
C THR A 48 -11.66 20.80 30.43
N ILE A 49 -10.55 21.55 30.34
CA ILE A 49 -9.51 21.34 29.32
C ILE A 49 -8.82 20.00 29.54
N VAL A 50 -8.37 19.69 30.77
CA VAL A 50 -7.69 18.42 31.08
C VAL A 50 -8.62 17.23 30.87
N SER A 51 -9.87 17.34 31.34
CA SER A 51 -10.90 16.31 31.15
C SER A 51 -11.20 16.08 29.66
N SER A 52 -11.37 17.15 28.88
CA SER A 52 -11.59 17.05 27.42
C SER A 52 -10.39 16.41 26.72
N ALA A 53 -9.16 16.79 27.08
CA ALA A 53 -7.95 16.18 26.52
C ALA A 53 -7.86 14.68 26.85
N MET A 54 -8.19 14.30 28.08
CA MET A 54 -8.25 12.91 28.51
C MET A 54 -9.34 12.12 27.76
N VAL A 55 -10.53 12.71 27.55
CA VAL A 55 -11.60 12.09 26.75
C VAL A 55 -11.25 12.02 25.28
N VAL A 56 -10.53 12.98 24.70
CA VAL A 56 -10.07 12.88 23.30
C VAL A 56 -8.99 11.80 23.17
N MET A 57 -8.09 11.70 24.15
CA MET A 57 -7.03 10.70 24.19
C MET A 57 -7.58 9.27 24.39
N HIS A 58 -8.59 9.09 25.25
CA HIS A 58 -9.19 7.77 25.50
C HIS A 58 -10.37 7.45 24.58
N GLY A 59 -11.15 8.46 24.20
CA GLY A 59 -12.36 8.37 23.38
C GLY A 59 -12.08 8.21 21.88
N PHE A 60 -10.85 8.44 21.42
CA PHE A 60 -10.45 8.17 20.03
C PHE A 60 -9.35 7.10 19.87
N GLY A 61 -8.69 6.61 20.91
CA GLY A 61 -7.73 5.53 20.72
C GLY A 61 -6.91 5.15 21.94
N SER A 62 -7.15 3.96 22.49
CA SER A 62 -6.12 3.22 23.26
C SER A 62 -6.56 1.83 23.73
N GLY A 63 -7.84 1.47 23.66
CA GLY A 63 -8.28 0.07 23.84
C GLY A 63 -8.06 -0.81 22.60
N THR A 64 -7.76 -0.20 21.45
CA THR A 64 -7.75 -0.90 20.15
C THR A 64 -6.43 -0.78 19.40
N LEU A 65 -5.54 0.19 19.63
CA LEU A 65 -4.39 0.38 18.71
C LEU A 65 -3.41 -0.80 18.67
N TYR A 66 -3.09 -1.41 19.82
CA TYR A 66 -2.26 -2.62 19.86
C TYR A 66 -3.00 -3.84 19.28
N GLU A 67 -4.26 -4.05 19.67
CA GLU A 67 -5.08 -5.14 19.12
C GLU A 67 -5.39 -4.97 17.63
N GLN A 68 -5.50 -3.73 17.17
CA GLN A 68 -5.76 -3.35 15.78
C GLN A 68 -4.48 -3.50 14.98
N ALA A 69 -3.32 -3.10 15.50
CA ALA A 69 -2.03 -3.40 14.87
C ALA A 69 -1.81 -4.92 14.75
N LEU A 70 -2.18 -5.70 15.78
CA LEU A 70 -2.07 -7.15 15.74
C LEU A 70 -3.04 -7.78 14.73
N ARG A 71 -4.29 -7.29 14.66
CA ARG A 71 -5.28 -7.71 13.66
C ARG A 71 -4.84 -7.33 12.25
N ASP A 72 -4.35 -6.11 12.06
CA ASP A 72 -3.86 -5.63 10.77
C ASP A 72 -2.66 -6.46 10.32
N GLN A 73 -1.71 -6.73 11.22
CA GLN A 73 -0.58 -7.63 10.96
C GLN A 73 -1.06 -9.02 10.50
N ALA A 74 -2.01 -9.64 11.23
CA ALA A 74 -2.54 -10.95 10.85
C ALA A 74 -3.22 -10.93 9.47
N VAL A 75 -3.94 -9.84 9.14
CA VAL A 75 -4.54 -9.66 7.81
C VAL A 75 -3.45 -9.48 6.73
N TYR A 76 -2.41 -8.71 7.01
CA TYR A 76 -1.27 -8.54 6.09
C TYR A 76 -0.54 -9.86 5.85
N GLU A 77 -0.26 -10.63 6.90
CA GLU A 77 0.36 -11.95 6.81
C GLU A 77 -0.49 -12.93 5.99
N SER A 78 -1.81 -12.94 6.22
CA SER A 78 -2.74 -13.76 5.44
C SER A 78 -2.72 -13.40 3.95
N ARG A 79 -2.74 -12.10 3.62
CA ARG A 79 -2.64 -11.62 2.24
C ARG A 79 -1.30 -11.97 1.60
N LEU A 80 -0.20 -11.80 2.33
CA LEU A 80 1.15 -12.16 1.88
C LEU A 80 1.25 -13.66 1.58
N ASN A 81 0.68 -14.50 2.45
CA ASN A 81 0.66 -15.94 2.22
C ASN A 81 -0.18 -16.30 0.99
N GLY A 82 -1.35 -15.68 0.81
CA GLY A 82 -2.16 -15.85 -0.41
C GLY A 82 -1.41 -15.48 -1.68
N LEU A 83 -0.72 -14.33 -1.69
CA LEU A 83 0.09 -13.90 -2.83
C LEU A 83 1.30 -14.82 -3.07
N ALA A 84 1.91 -15.35 -2.02
CA ALA A 84 3.01 -16.29 -2.12
C ALA A 84 2.58 -17.61 -2.77
N ILE A 85 1.39 -18.12 -2.42
CA ILE A 85 0.80 -19.31 -3.04
C ILE A 85 0.53 -19.05 -4.52
N GLU A 86 -0.15 -17.95 -4.86
CA GLU A 86 -0.46 -17.60 -6.24
C GLU A 86 0.81 -17.42 -7.10
N ARG A 87 1.86 -16.82 -6.53
CA ARG A 87 3.17 -16.73 -7.17
C ARG A 87 3.78 -18.11 -7.43
N ASN A 88 3.72 -19.00 -6.44
CA ASN A 88 4.27 -20.35 -6.57
C ASN A 88 3.55 -21.15 -7.65
N ASP A 89 2.22 -21.04 -7.72
CA ASP A 89 1.42 -21.69 -8.74
C ASP A 89 1.77 -21.17 -10.14
N ARG A 90 1.87 -19.83 -10.31
CA ARG A 90 2.34 -19.25 -11.58
C ARG A 90 3.76 -19.67 -11.96
N ALA A 91 4.65 -19.79 -10.99
CA ALA A 91 6.02 -20.25 -11.24
C ALA A 91 6.03 -21.70 -11.72
N ARG A 92 5.17 -22.55 -11.15
CA ARG A 92 4.99 -23.94 -11.58
C ARG A 92 4.38 -24.02 -12.98
N GLU A 93 3.34 -23.26 -13.26
CA GLU A 93 2.72 -23.19 -14.60
C GLU A 93 3.73 -22.75 -15.67
N ALA A 94 4.56 -21.75 -15.36
CA ALA A 94 5.62 -21.31 -16.26
C ALA A 94 6.66 -22.42 -16.51
N ALA A 95 7.07 -23.14 -15.46
CA ALA A 95 8.00 -24.27 -15.60
C ALA A 95 7.42 -25.39 -16.49
N ASP A 96 6.16 -25.78 -16.26
CA ASP A 96 5.46 -26.77 -17.08
C ASP A 96 5.32 -26.31 -18.55
N ALA A 97 5.06 -25.01 -18.77
CA ALA A 97 5.01 -24.44 -20.12
C ALA A 97 6.37 -24.47 -20.82
N HIS A 98 7.46 -24.20 -20.09
CA HIS A 98 8.82 -24.32 -20.61
C HIS A 98 9.17 -25.77 -20.97
N GLU A 99 8.75 -26.75 -20.17
CA GLU A 99 8.95 -28.16 -20.48
C GLU A 99 8.22 -28.58 -21.77
N ARG A 100 6.96 -28.17 -21.92
CA ARG A 100 6.19 -28.41 -23.15
C ARG A 100 6.82 -27.73 -24.37
N LEU A 101 7.33 -26.51 -24.20
CA LEU A 101 8.03 -25.79 -25.27
C LEU A 101 9.32 -26.52 -25.67
N ALA A 102 10.11 -26.98 -24.70
CA ALA A 102 11.33 -27.73 -24.97
C ALA A 102 11.02 -29.03 -25.75
N ALA A 103 10.00 -29.77 -25.35
CA ALA A 103 9.55 -30.96 -26.07
C ALA A 103 9.08 -30.65 -27.51
N ALA A 104 8.33 -29.56 -27.70
CA ALA A 104 7.90 -29.13 -29.03
C ALA A 104 9.07 -28.73 -29.93
N LEU A 105 10.09 -28.05 -29.38
CA LEU A 105 11.29 -27.66 -30.12
C LEU A 105 12.13 -28.87 -30.55
N ASP A 106 12.22 -29.91 -29.73
CA ASP A 106 12.89 -31.16 -30.08
C ASP A 106 12.19 -31.87 -31.26
N GLU A 107 10.87 -31.94 -31.23
CA GLU A 107 10.08 -32.52 -32.33
C GLU A 107 10.24 -31.70 -33.62
N ILE A 108 10.21 -30.36 -33.53
CA ILE A 108 10.46 -29.48 -34.69
C ILE A 108 11.85 -29.73 -35.26
N SER A 109 12.88 -29.86 -34.41
CA SER A 109 14.25 -30.16 -34.85
C SER A 109 14.33 -31.49 -35.61
N THR A 110 13.62 -32.51 -35.11
CA THR A 110 13.51 -33.81 -35.77
C THR A 110 12.87 -33.69 -37.15
N ILE A 111 11.76 -32.95 -37.28
CA ILE A 111 11.09 -32.71 -38.55
C ILE A 111 11.99 -31.95 -39.51
N GLN A 112 12.66 -30.89 -39.06
CA GLN A 112 13.60 -30.10 -39.87
C GLN A 112 14.76 -30.96 -40.37
N SER A 113 15.30 -31.84 -39.53
CA SER A 113 16.36 -32.77 -39.92
C SER A 113 15.88 -33.75 -41.00
N ARG A 114 14.64 -34.26 -40.91
CA ARG A 114 14.05 -35.10 -41.96
C ARG A 114 13.83 -34.31 -43.25
N LEU A 115 13.36 -33.07 -43.16
CA LEU A 115 13.14 -32.20 -44.30
C LEU A 115 14.45 -31.90 -45.03
N LEU A 116 15.53 -31.59 -44.31
CA LEU A 116 16.86 -31.37 -44.88
C LEU A 116 17.37 -32.61 -45.63
N ARG A 117 17.26 -33.81 -45.02
CA ARG A 117 17.63 -35.07 -45.72
C ARG A 117 16.80 -35.32 -46.97
N SER A 118 15.51 -34.97 -46.95
CA SER A 118 14.64 -35.09 -48.12
C SER A 118 15.04 -34.14 -49.24
N GLU A 119 15.42 -32.89 -48.92
CA GLU A 119 15.90 -31.92 -49.89
C GLU A 119 17.26 -32.32 -50.47
N ASP A 120 18.19 -32.81 -49.64
CA ASP A 120 19.48 -33.34 -50.12
C ASP A 120 19.26 -34.50 -51.09
N ARG A 121 18.38 -35.45 -50.74
CA ARG A 121 18.07 -36.57 -51.63
C ARG A 121 17.43 -36.12 -52.94
N ARG A 122 16.59 -35.08 -52.92
CA ARG A 122 16.00 -34.52 -54.13
C ARG A 122 17.08 -33.89 -55.02
N ARG A 123 18.01 -33.12 -54.44
CA ARG A 123 19.14 -32.52 -55.17
C ARG A 123 20.09 -33.57 -55.75
N GLU A 124 20.37 -34.64 -55.01
CA GLU A 124 21.15 -35.78 -55.53
C GLU A 124 20.48 -36.43 -56.74
N LEU A 125 19.15 -36.64 -56.69
CA LEU A 125 18.39 -37.21 -57.79
C LEU A 125 18.36 -36.29 -59.01
N GLU A 126 18.15 -34.98 -58.81
CA GLU A 126 18.18 -33.98 -59.87
C GLU A 126 19.55 -33.95 -60.58
N THR A 127 20.64 -33.91 -59.80
CA THR A 127 22.00 -33.95 -60.34
C THR A 127 22.28 -35.27 -61.06
N GLY A 128 21.83 -36.40 -60.50
CA GLY A 128 22.02 -37.72 -61.11
C GLY A 128 21.31 -37.84 -62.47
N VAL A 129 20.11 -37.28 -62.60
CA VAL A 129 19.37 -37.24 -63.88
C VAL A 129 20.12 -36.40 -64.91
N ASP A 130 20.62 -35.22 -64.55
CA ASP A 130 21.39 -34.35 -65.45
C ASP A 130 22.67 -35.04 -65.95
N VAL A 131 23.40 -35.74 -65.08
CA VAL A 131 24.60 -36.49 -65.47
C VAL A 131 24.26 -37.64 -66.42
N ILE A 132 23.19 -38.40 -66.16
CA ILE A 132 22.75 -39.49 -67.04
C ILE A 132 22.33 -38.92 -68.42
N ALA A 133 21.54 -37.85 -68.44
CA ALA A 133 21.09 -37.21 -69.67
C ALA A 133 22.26 -36.67 -70.51
N SER A 134 23.24 -36.02 -69.87
CA SER A 134 24.44 -35.52 -70.55
C SER A 134 25.31 -36.65 -71.11
N THR A 135 25.47 -37.75 -70.36
CA THR A 135 26.22 -38.94 -70.81
C THR A 135 25.52 -39.59 -72.01
N LEU A 136 24.20 -39.77 -71.96
CA LEU A 136 23.41 -40.29 -73.07
C LEU A 136 23.55 -39.42 -74.32
N ARG A 137 23.48 -38.08 -74.17
CA ARG A 137 23.63 -37.16 -75.30
C ARG A 137 25.01 -37.26 -75.93
N LYS A 138 26.07 -37.31 -75.13
CA LYS A 138 27.45 -37.48 -75.60
C LYS A 138 27.64 -38.82 -76.34
N SER A 139 27.13 -39.93 -75.79
CA SER A 139 27.22 -41.23 -76.47
C SER A 139 26.39 -41.32 -77.76
N MET A 140 25.35 -40.50 -77.90
CA MET A 140 24.63 -40.38 -79.18
C MET A 140 25.43 -39.59 -80.20
N GLU A 141 26.03 -38.46 -79.81
CA GLU A 141 26.92 -37.67 -80.68
C GLU A 141 28.11 -38.49 -81.18
N GLU A 142 28.79 -39.23 -80.29
CA GLU A 142 29.92 -40.12 -80.65
C GLU A 142 29.53 -41.26 -81.60
N ARG A 143 28.24 -41.56 -81.77
CA ARG A 143 27.74 -42.61 -82.65
C ARG A 143 27.31 -42.08 -84.03
N ASP A 144 27.06 -40.78 -84.13
CA ASP A 144 26.62 -40.11 -85.37
C ASP A 144 27.82 -39.55 -86.18
N ASP A 145 29.03 -39.55 -85.61
CA ASP A 145 30.34 -39.31 -86.26
C ASP A 145 30.99 -40.60 -86.78
#